data_AF-A0A163ERB1-F1
#
_entry.id   AF-A0A163ERB1-F1
#
_cell.length_a   1.000
_cell.length_b   1.000
_cell.length_c   1.000
_cell.angle_alpha   90.00
_cell.angle_beta   90.00
_cell.angle_gamma   90.00
#
_symmetry.space_group_name_H-M   'P 1'
#
loop_
_entity.id
_entity.type
_entity.pdbx_description
1 polymer ?
#
loop_
_entity_poly.entity_id
_entity_poly.type
_entity_poly.pdbx_seq_one_letter_code
_entity_poly.pdbx_strand_id
1 'polypeptide(L)'
;MIYAAVVIRLIYHYHIALSFVSVSWVSLPVLLLLFILYRISRTTWSMLLKQHYASTIIIGVLLLFFSIYALSYNLSLQRFDYNRWVGYPEQRALMVNDFLQEHNLVGLTPAEVMDLLGASDSANRAVDDDDTVVYDLGALRRMDYKSEKLFIYLNERGYVKSYEIVTR
;
A
#
# COMPACT_ATOMS: atom_id res chain seq x y z
N MET A 1 -11.90 -4.21 -21.87
CA MET A 1 -11.85 -2.73 -21.75
C MET A 1 -12.43 -2.25 -20.42
N ILE A 2 -13.70 -2.56 -20.10
CA ILE A 2 -14.33 -2.14 -18.82
C ILE A 2 -13.62 -2.73 -17.58
N TYR A 3 -13.25 -4.01 -17.61
CA TYR A 3 -12.55 -4.66 -16.51
C TYR A 3 -11.24 -3.96 -16.14
N ALA A 4 -10.37 -3.69 -17.13
CA ALA A 4 -9.11 -2.98 -16.91
C ALA A 4 -9.35 -1.57 -16.36
N ALA A 5 -10.27 -0.83 -16.98
CA ALA A 5 -10.58 0.55 -16.59
C ALA A 5 -11.13 0.65 -15.16
N VAL A 6 -11.89 -0.35 -14.70
CA VAL A 6 -12.46 -0.36 -13.35
C VAL A 6 -11.45 -0.93 -12.35
N VAL A 7 -10.96 -2.16 -12.56
CA VAL A 7 -10.11 -2.86 -11.59
C VAL A 7 -8.77 -2.17 -11.38
N ILE A 8 -8.07 -1.78 -12.45
CA ILE A 8 -6.76 -1.12 -12.32
C ILE A 8 -6.92 0.25 -11.66
N ARG A 9 -7.97 1.00 -12.03
CA ARG A 9 -8.27 2.30 -11.39
C ARG A 9 -8.56 2.14 -9.91
N LEU A 10 -9.31 1.12 -9.52
CA LEU A 10 -9.59 0.82 -8.11
C LEU A 10 -8.31 0.44 -7.35
N ILE A 11 -7.42 -0.37 -7.95
CA ILE A 11 -6.14 -0.76 -7.33
C ILE A 11 -5.30 0.48 -7.02
N TYR A 12 -5.12 1.39 -7.97
CA TYR A 12 -4.36 2.62 -7.74
C TYR A 12 -5.10 3.59 -6.80
N HIS A 13 -6.41 3.70 -6.91
CA HIS A 13 -7.20 4.64 -6.10
C HIS A 13 -7.24 4.24 -4.63
N TYR A 14 -7.40 2.95 -4.33
CA TYR A 14 -7.48 2.42 -2.97
C TYR A 14 -6.14 1.94 -2.42
N HIS A 15 -5.04 2.13 -3.16
CA HIS A 15 -3.71 1.65 -2.80
C HIS A 15 -3.74 0.18 -2.32
N ILE A 16 -4.49 -0.67 -3.03
CA ILE A 16 -4.65 -2.08 -2.66
C ILE A 16 -3.28 -2.74 -2.72
N ALA A 17 -2.83 -3.26 -1.57
CA ALA A 17 -1.56 -3.95 -1.42
C ALA A 17 -1.57 -5.30 -2.13
N LEU A 18 -0.39 -5.74 -2.57
CA LEU A 18 -0.20 -7.11 -3.03
C LEU A 18 -0.33 -8.08 -1.84
N SER A 19 -1.36 -8.92 -1.88
CA SER A 19 -1.64 -9.96 -0.89
C SER A 19 -2.24 -11.16 -1.59
N PHE A 20 -2.26 -12.32 -0.92
CA PHE A 20 -2.91 -13.51 -1.47
C PHE A 20 -4.38 -13.25 -1.83
N VAL A 21 -5.08 -12.47 -1.00
CA VAL A 21 -6.49 -12.10 -1.22
C VAL A 21 -6.62 -11.23 -2.46
N SER A 22 -5.86 -10.14 -2.59
CA SER A 22 -5.97 -9.24 -3.74
C SER A 22 -5.57 -9.90 -5.07
N VAL A 23 -4.54 -10.75 -5.06
CA VAL A 23 -4.16 -11.55 -6.23
C VAL A 23 -5.26 -12.52 -6.63
N SER A 24 -5.91 -13.18 -5.66
CA SER A 24 -7.03 -14.09 -5.91
C SER A 24 -8.22 -13.36 -6.54
N TRP A 25 -8.61 -12.21 -5.98
CA TRP A 25 -9.71 -11.39 -6.51
C TRP A 25 -9.49 -10.93 -7.95
N VAL A 26 -8.26 -10.49 -8.26
CA VAL A 26 -7.90 -10.01 -9.60
C VAL A 26 -7.78 -11.17 -10.60
N SER A 27 -7.34 -12.34 -10.15
CA SER A 27 -7.09 -13.47 -11.03
C SER A 27 -8.35 -14.28 -11.35
N LEU A 28 -9.28 -14.39 -10.40
CA LEU A 28 -10.44 -15.26 -10.49
C LEU A 28 -11.33 -15.02 -11.72
N PRO A 29 -11.68 -13.78 -12.12
CA PRO A 29 -12.49 -13.53 -13.32
C PRO A 29 -11.79 -13.98 -14.60
N VAL A 30 -10.46 -13.80 -14.69
CA VAL A 30 -9.69 -14.19 -15.87
C VAL A 30 -9.52 -15.70 -15.91
N LEU A 31 -9.22 -16.34 -14.78
CA LEU A 31 -9.11 -17.80 -14.68
C LEU A 31 -10.44 -18.49 -15.02
N LEU A 32 -11.57 -17.94 -14.57
CA LEU A 32 -12.90 -18.42 -14.94
C LEU A 32 -13.15 -18.29 -16.44
N LEU A 33 -12.80 -17.15 -17.05
CA LEU A 33 -12.92 -16.96 -18.50
C LEU A 33 -12.06 -17.99 -19.26
N LEU A 34 -10.81 -18.18 -18.86
CA LEU A 34 -9.91 -19.16 -19.46
C LEU A 34 -10.43 -20.59 -19.31
N PHE A 35 -11.03 -20.92 -18.17
CA PHE A 35 -11.65 -22.23 -17.95
C PHE A 35 -12.85 -22.47 -18.85
N ILE A 36 -13.76 -21.50 -18.99
CA ILE A 36 -14.92 -21.58 -19.89
C ILE A 36 -14.45 -21.74 -21.34
N LEU A 37 -13.49 -20.93 -21.75
CA LEU A 37 -12.84 -21.01 -23.05
C LEU A 37 -12.25 -22.40 -23.29
N TYR A 38 -11.50 -22.94 -22.32
CA TYR A 38 -10.95 -24.29 -22.40
C TYR A 38 -12.04 -25.35 -22.62
N ARG A 39 -13.18 -25.26 -21.91
CA ARG A 39 -14.31 -26.17 -22.08
C ARG A 39 -14.96 -26.06 -23.47
N ILE A 40 -15.16 -24.85 -23.99
CA ILE A 40 -15.75 -24.61 -25.31
C ILE A 40 -14.82 -25.12 -26.40
N SER A 41 -13.52 -24.79 -26.31
CA SER A 41 -12.53 -25.23 -27.29
C SER A 41 -12.54 -26.74 -27.44
N ARG A 42 -12.66 -27.52 -26.36
CA ARG A 42 -12.72 -28.98 -26.44
C ARG A 42 -13.88 -29.54 -27.29
N THR A 43 -14.94 -28.76 -27.53
CA THR A 43 -16.18 -29.24 -28.16
C THR A 43 -16.27 -28.89 -29.65
N THR A 44 -15.78 -27.74 -30.10
CA THR A 44 -15.99 -27.24 -31.47
C THR A 44 -14.76 -26.51 -32.02
N TRP A 45 -14.12 -27.09 -33.03
CA TRP A 45 -12.87 -26.58 -33.62
C TRP A 45 -13.08 -26.07 -35.05
N SER A 46 -13.45 -24.80 -35.23
CA SER A 46 -13.34 -24.11 -36.53
C SER A 46 -12.15 -23.14 -36.53
N MET A 47 -11.53 -22.91 -37.71
CA MET A 47 -10.29 -22.13 -37.83
C MET A 47 -10.46 -20.65 -37.44
N LEU A 48 -11.64 -20.08 -37.69
CA LEU A 48 -12.02 -18.72 -37.31
C LEU A 48 -12.19 -18.59 -35.78
N LEU A 49 -12.74 -19.64 -35.14
CA LEU A 49 -12.84 -19.72 -33.68
C LEU A 49 -11.46 -19.77 -33.01
N LYS A 50 -10.46 -20.43 -33.62
CA LYS A 50 -9.09 -20.51 -33.09
C LYS A 50 -8.40 -19.14 -32.98
N GLN A 51 -8.59 -18.26 -33.96
CA GLN A 51 -7.99 -16.91 -33.92
C GLN A 51 -8.62 -16.04 -32.83
N HIS A 52 -9.94 -16.03 -32.72
CA HIS A 52 -10.64 -15.31 -31.65
C HIS A 52 -10.30 -15.87 -30.27
N TYR A 53 -10.12 -17.19 -30.17
CA TYR A 53 -9.70 -17.87 -28.94
C TYR A 53 -8.30 -17.42 -28.50
N ALA A 54 -7.32 -17.48 -29.41
CA ALA A 54 -5.96 -17.04 -29.14
C ALA A 54 -5.89 -15.56 -28.73
N SER A 55 -6.61 -14.70 -29.45
CA SER A 55 -6.71 -13.27 -29.11
C SER A 55 -7.29 -13.06 -27.71
N THR A 56 -8.35 -13.79 -27.34
CA THR A 56 -8.98 -13.66 -26.02
C THR A 56 -8.05 -14.12 -24.90
N ILE A 57 -7.28 -15.20 -25.10
CA ILE A 57 -6.26 -15.65 -24.14
C ILE A 57 -5.18 -14.58 -23.96
N ILE A 58 -4.64 -14.04 -25.06
CA ILE A 58 -3.59 -13.01 -25.02
C ILE A 58 -4.10 -11.78 -24.24
N ILE A 59 -5.31 -11.31 -24.52
CA ILE A 59 -5.93 -10.19 -23.80
C ILE A 59 -6.08 -10.52 -22.31
N GLY A 60 -6.54 -11.71 -21.96
CA GLY A 60 -6.68 -12.15 -20.56
C GLY A 60 -5.35 -12.15 -19.81
N VAL A 61 -4.30 -12.70 -20.43
CA VAL A 61 -2.94 -12.74 -19.86
C VAL A 61 -2.39 -11.32 -19.68
N LEU A 62 -2.55 -10.45 -20.66
CA LEU A 62 -2.13 -9.05 -20.53
C LEU A 62 -2.86 -8.33 -19.38
N LEU A 63 -4.17 -8.54 -19.23
CA LEU A 63 -4.94 -7.96 -18.13
C LEU A 63 -4.44 -8.43 -16.76
N LEU A 64 -4.10 -9.72 -16.60
CA LEU A 64 -3.49 -10.23 -15.38
C LEU A 64 -2.14 -9.58 -15.11
N PHE A 65 -1.29 -9.53 -16.14
CA PHE A 65 0.04 -8.93 -16.03
C PHE A 65 -0.03 -7.47 -15.53
N PHE A 66 -0.85 -6.64 -16.15
CA PHE A 66 -1.02 -5.23 -15.73
C PHE A 66 -1.60 -5.10 -14.32
N SER A 67 -2.50 -5.99 -13.93
CA SER A 67 -3.10 -5.93 -12.59
C SER A 67 -2.11 -6.36 -11.50
N ILE A 68 -1.31 -7.40 -11.76
CA ILE A 68 -0.21 -7.81 -10.87
C ILE A 68 0.84 -6.70 -10.79
N TYR A 69 1.20 -6.09 -11.92
CA TYR A 69 2.11 -4.95 -11.94
C TYR A 69 1.61 -3.78 -11.05
N ALA A 70 0.33 -3.42 -11.17
CA ALA A 70 -0.26 -2.36 -10.34
C ALA A 70 -0.24 -2.71 -8.85
N LEU A 71 -0.54 -3.96 -8.47
CA LEU A 71 -0.44 -4.44 -7.09
C LEU A 71 1.00 -4.39 -6.57
N SER A 72 1.97 -4.85 -7.38
CA SER A 72 3.39 -4.81 -7.02
C SER A 72 3.91 -3.39 -6.85
N TYR A 73 3.46 -2.46 -7.70
CA TYR A 73 3.80 -1.05 -7.56
C TYR A 73 3.29 -0.49 -6.23
N ASN A 74 2.02 -0.74 -5.87
CA ASN A 74 1.48 -0.33 -4.58
C ASN A 74 2.25 -0.94 -3.39
N LEU A 75 2.65 -2.21 -3.47
CA LEU A 75 3.46 -2.83 -2.42
C LEU A 75 4.79 -2.08 -2.24
N SER A 76 5.45 -1.67 -3.33
CA SER A 76 6.70 -0.90 -3.25
C SER A 76 6.53 0.48 -2.62
N LEU A 77 5.33 1.07 -2.74
CA LEU A 77 4.98 2.33 -2.06
C LEU A 77 4.71 2.15 -0.57
N GLN A 78 4.31 0.95 -0.15
CA GLN A 78 4.00 0.65 1.25
C GLN A 78 5.22 0.20 2.05
N ARG A 79 6.24 -0.36 1.40
CA ARG A 79 7.49 -0.74 2.08
C ARG A 79 8.17 0.47 2.70
N PHE A 80 8.67 0.33 3.91
CA PHE A 80 9.44 1.38 4.54
C PHE A 80 10.76 1.60 3.79
N ASP A 81 11.04 2.85 3.47
CA ASP A 81 12.30 3.29 2.90
C ASP A 81 12.69 4.59 3.62
N TYR A 82 13.82 4.56 4.32
CA TYR A 82 14.28 5.68 5.14
C TYR A 82 14.48 6.97 4.31
N ASN A 83 15.08 6.86 3.13
CA ASN A 83 15.34 8.02 2.28
C ASN A 83 14.03 8.64 1.78
N ARG A 84 13.05 7.80 1.42
CA ARG A 84 11.72 8.27 1.03
C ARG A 84 10.95 8.85 2.22
N TRP A 85 11.07 8.24 3.39
CA TRP A 85 10.45 8.71 4.63
C TRP A 85 10.93 10.12 5.01
N VAL A 86 12.24 10.36 4.95
CA VAL A 86 12.83 11.67 5.26
C VAL A 86 12.60 12.68 4.13
N GLY A 87 12.73 12.24 2.87
CA GLY A 87 12.68 13.12 1.69
C GLY A 87 11.27 13.52 1.25
N TYR A 88 10.24 12.73 1.57
CA TYR A 88 8.86 12.94 1.14
C TYR A 88 7.87 12.76 2.31
N PRO A 89 7.78 13.73 3.24
CA PRO A 89 6.91 13.66 4.41
C PRO A 89 5.45 13.34 4.08
N GLU A 90 4.94 13.81 2.95
CA GLU A 90 3.58 13.57 2.48
C GLU A 90 3.27 12.11 2.10
N GLN A 91 4.29 11.26 1.99
CA GLN A 91 4.18 9.84 1.64
C GLN A 91 4.37 8.91 2.84
N ARG A 92 4.71 9.44 4.02
CA ARG A 92 5.05 8.66 5.22
C ARG A 92 3.91 7.74 5.66
N ALA A 93 2.66 8.20 5.54
CA ALA A 93 1.49 7.40 5.88
C ALA A 93 1.34 6.13 5.02
N LEU A 94 1.91 6.08 3.80
CA LEU A 94 1.95 4.86 3.00
C LEU A 94 2.84 3.79 3.63
N MET A 95 3.90 4.22 4.34
CA MET A 95 4.99 3.37 4.82
C MET A 95 4.95 3.07 6.31
N VAL A 96 4.31 3.93 7.11
CA VAL A 96 4.36 3.88 8.59
C VAL A 96 3.93 2.52 9.14
N ASN A 97 2.97 1.86 8.50
CA ASN A 97 2.49 0.56 8.94
C ASN A 97 3.54 -0.55 8.75
N ASP A 98 4.28 -0.52 7.64
CA ASP A 98 5.36 -1.48 7.37
C ASP A 98 6.51 -1.29 8.38
N PHE A 99 6.88 -0.02 8.63
CA PHE A 99 7.86 0.32 9.65
C PHE A 99 7.48 -0.20 11.04
N LEU A 100 6.26 0.06 11.51
CA LEU A 100 5.81 -0.34 12.85
C LEU A 100 5.58 -1.85 12.99
N GLN A 101 5.51 -2.60 11.88
CA GLN A 101 5.50 -4.07 11.92
C GLN A 101 6.89 -4.64 12.22
N GLU A 102 7.94 -4.01 11.70
CA GLU A 102 9.33 -4.47 11.88
C GLU A 102 9.99 -3.86 13.12
N HIS A 103 9.59 -2.65 13.51
CA HIS A 103 10.20 -1.88 14.60
C HIS A 103 9.21 -1.56 15.71
N ASN A 104 9.38 -2.20 16.86
CA ASN A 104 8.68 -1.78 18.08
C ASN A 104 9.41 -0.58 18.70
N LEU A 105 8.72 0.55 18.82
CA LEU A 105 9.30 1.77 19.39
C LEU A 105 9.29 1.78 20.92
N VAL A 106 8.49 0.94 21.59
CA VAL A 106 8.37 0.93 23.05
C VAL A 106 9.70 0.60 23.71
N GLY A 107 10.11 1.43 24.66
CA GLY A 107 11.36 1.31 25.40
C GLY A 107 12.56 2.01 24.75
N LEU A 108 12.41 2.54 23.53
CA LEU A 108 13.46 3.34 22.89
C LEU A 108 13.55 4.74 23.48
N THR A 109 14.71 5.37 23.38
CA THR A 109 14.93 6.79 23.64
C THR A 109 14.58 7.64 22.41
N PRO A 110 14.33 8.96 22.57
CA PRO A 110 14.10 9.86 21.44
C PRO A 110 15.24 9.86 20.41
N ALA A 111 16.49 9.70 20.86
CA ALA A 111 17.64 9.60 19.97
C ALA A 111 17.58 8.32 19.11
N GLU A 112 17.27 7.17 19.71
CA GLU A 112 17.11 5.91 18.97
C GLU A 112 15.92 5.95 18.01
N VAL A 113 14.81 6.61 18.39
CA VAL A 113 13.68 6.85 17.49
C VAL A 113 14.10 7.75 16.31
N MET A 114 14.88 8.80 16.58
CA MET A 114 15.40 9.70 15.56
C MET A 114 16.38 8.99 14.61
N ASP A 115 17.17 8.04 15.10
CA ASP A 115 18.05 7.23 14.25
C ASP A 115 17.26 6.33 13.29
N LEU A 116 16.05 5.90 13.67
CA LEU A 116 15.16 5.08 12.84
C LEU A 116 14.29 5.91 11.87
N LEU A 117 13.78 7.05 12.32
CA LEU A 117 12.76 7.83 11.59
C LEU A 117 13.25 9.21 11.13
N GLY A 118 14.49 9.58 11.43
CA GLY A 118 15.00 10.92 11.22
C GLY A 118 14.36 11.95 12.15
N ALA A 119 14.63 13.22 11.88
CA ALA A 119 14.12 14.33 12.68
C ALA A 119 12.58 14.38 12.69
N SER A 120 12.01 14.51 13.89
CA SER A 120 10.58 14.65 14.12
C SER A 120 10.06 16.06 13.81
N ASP A 121 8.79 16.17 13.44
CA ASP A 121 8.13 17.45 13.15
C ASP A 121 7.74 18.22 14.43
N SER A 122 7.92 17.62 15.61
CA SER A 122 7.69 18.24 16.92
C SER A 122 8.62 19.42 17.22
N ALA A 123 9.76 19.58 16.52
CA ALA A 123 10.65 20.74 16.70
C ALA A 123 9.97 22.10 16.43
N ASN A 124 8.84 22.10 15.71
CA ASN A 124 8.05 23.31 15.43
C ASN A 124 6.88 23.53 16.42
N ARG A 125 6.70 22.68 17.44
CA ARG A 125 5.66 22.85 18.47
C ARG A 125 6.25 23.50 19.72
N ALA A 126 5.63 24.61 20.14
CA ALA A 126 6.04 25.35 21.30
C ALA A 126 5.88 24.51 22.59
N VAL A 127 7.02 24.16 23.21
CA VAL A 127 7.38 24.15 24.65
C VAL A 127 6.50 23.41 25.68
N ASP A 128 5.24 23.07 25.42
CA ASP A 128 4.31 22.57 26.46
C ASP A 128 4.15 21.04 26.53
N ASP A 129 4.86 20.26 25.69
CA ASP A 129 4.67 18.79 25.63
C ASP A 129 5.99 18.06 25.38
N ASP A 130 6.97 18.26 26.28
CA ASP A 130 8.31 17.65 26.23
C ASP A 130 8.29 16.11 26.27
N ASP A 131 7.14 15.53 26.66
CA ASP A 131 6.92 14.08 26.74
C ASP A 131 6.34 13.47 25.45
N THR A 132 6.20 14.24 24.35
CA THR A 132 5.59 13.73 23.12
C THR A 132 6.40 14.06 21.86
N VAL A 133 6.81 13.01 21.13
CA VAL A 133 7.43 13.12 19.80
C VAL A 133 6.36 12.88 18.73
N VAL A 134 6.35 13.69 17.68
CA VAL A 134 5.30 13.63 16.65
C VAL A 134 5.89 13.72 15.25
N TYR A 135 5.42 12.82 14.39
CA TYR A 135 5.68 12.85 12.95
C TYR A 135 4.39 13.14 12.21
N ASP A 136 4.41 14.13 11.33
CA ASP A 136 3.36 14.31 10.32
C ASP A 136 3.55 13.22 9.26
N LEU A 137 2.50 12.45 9.02
CA LEU A 137 2.52 11.35 8.07
C LEU A 137 2.01 11.78 6.68
N GLY A 138 1.50 13.01 6.58
CA GLY A 138 0.80 13.52 5.41
C GLY A 138 -0.68 13.11 5.37
N ALA A 139 -1.40 13.67 4.40
CA ALA A 139 -2.78 13.28 4.15
C ALA A 139 -2.80 12.05 3.24
N LEU A 140 -3.25 10.91 3.78
CA LEU A 140 -3.65 9.81 2.90
C LEU A 140 -4.91 10.20 2.15
N ARG A 141 -4.77 10.09 0.85
CA ARG A 141 -5.75 10.15 -0.23
C ARG A 141 -7.00 9.29 0.03
N ARG A 142 -7.85 9.69 0.97
CA ARG A 142 -9.30 9.43 1.01
C ARG A 142 -10.00 10.78 0.80
N MET A 143 -11.26 10.77 0.39
CA MET A 143 -12.08 11.97 0.11
C MET A 143 -12.07 13.08 1.20
N ASP A 144 -11.46 12.83 2.37
CA ASP A 144 -11.63 13.63 3.58
C ASP A 144 -10.48 14.61 3.89
N TYR A 145 -9.40 14.67 3.09
CA TYR A 145 -8.23 15.57 3.30
C TYR A 145 -7.58 15.50 4.71
N LYS A 146 -7.91 14.48 5.50
CA LYS A 146 -7.44 14.36 6.87
C LYS A 146 -5.98 13.96 6.90
N SER A 147 -5.19 14.73 7.65
CA SER A 147 -3.77 14.45 7.88
C SER A 147 -3.63 13.36 8.93
N GLU A 148 -2.77 12.38 8.69
CA GLU A 148 -2.42 11.37 9.68
C GLU A 148 -1.15 11.81 10.42
N LYS A 149 -1.09 11.51 11.71
CA LYS A 149 0.07 11.81 12.56
C LYS A 149 0.42 10.61 13.42
N LEU A 150 1.70 10.33 13.53
CA LEU A 150 2.24 9.37 14.48
C LEU A 150 2.61 10.13 15.76
N PHE A 151 1.93 9.81 16.85
CA PHE A 151 2.25 10.29 18.19
C PHE A 151 3.04 9.22 18.92
N ILE A 152 4.14 9.63 19.55
CA ILE A 152 5.02 8.79 20.36
C ILE A 152 5.10 9.42 21.74
N TYR A 153 4.59 8.72 22.74
CA TYR A 153 4.50 9.18 24.12
C TYR A 153 5.66 8.64 24.93
N LEU A 154 6.36 9.53 25.62
CA LEU A 154 7.45 9.22 26.52
C LEU A 154 6.91 9.00 27.94
N ASN A 155 7.68 8.28 28.75
CA ASN A 155 7.47 8.21 30.19
C ASN A 155 8.35 9.25 30.90
N GLU A 156 8.17 9.39 32.21
CA GLU A 156 8.95 10.30 33.07
C GLU A 156 10.47 10.06 33.04
N ARG A 157 10.92 8.91 32.53
CA ARG A 157 12.34 8.56 32.37
C ARG A 157 12.88 8.88 30.98
N GLY A 158 12.06 9.44 30.08
CA GLY A 158 12.44 9.78 28.71
C GLY A 158 12.47 8.60 27.73
N TYR A 159 11.79 7.48 28.04
CA TYR A 159 11.66 6.34 27.11
C TYR A 159 10.26 6.26 26.54
N VAL A 160 10.12 5.76 25.31
CA VAL A 160 8.82 5.54 24.67
C VAL A 160 7.99 4.56 25.48
N LYS A 161 6.84 5.03 25.95
CA LYS A 161 5.82 4.24 26.66
C LYS A 161 4.83 3.60 25.68
N SER A 162 4.40 4.37 24.69
CA SER A 162 3.37 3.96 23.71
C SER A 162 3.42 4.86 22.49
N TYR A 163 2.81 4.42 21.39
CA TYR A 163 2.64 5.22 20.18
C TYR A 163 1.29 4.91 19.53
N GLU A 164 0.73 5.87 18.81
CA GLU A 164 -0.51 5.71 18.07
C GLU A 164 -0.55 6.54 16.78
N ILE A 165 -1.31 6.08 15.80
CA ILE A 165 -1.60 6.83 14.58
C ILE A 165 -2.97 7.47 14.72
N VAL A 166 -3.02 8.80 14.61
CA VAL A 166 -4.26 9.58 14.72
C VAL A 166 -4.56 10.26 13.39
N THR A 167 -5.78 10.06 12.88
CA THR A 167 -6.32 10.76 11.72
C THR A 167 -7.09 12.00 12.18
N ARG A 168 -6.71 13.20 11.73
CA ARG A 168 -7.41 14.46 12.03
C ARG A 168 -7.91 15.15 10.77
#